data_AF-A0AAW2Z756-F1
#
_entry.id   AF-A0AAW2Z756-F1
#
_cell.length_a   1.000
_cell.length_b   1.000
_cell.length_c   1.000
_cell.angle_alpha   90.00
_cell.angle_beta   90.00
_cell.angle_gamma   90.00
#
_symmetry.space_group_name_H-M   'P 1'
#
loop_
_entity.id
_entity.type
_entity.pdbx_description
1 polymer ?
#
loop_
_entity_poly.entity_id
_entity_poly.type
_entity_poly.pdbx_seq_one_letter_code
_entity_poly.pdbx_strand_id
1 'polypeptide(L)'
;MGQILDKPVTEKHTHNGENNFLLYGCSSMQGFRISMEDRHNFIADITREKDAPVEIKNFLKSNPESNLSYFAVYDGHSGDSCADYLSKNILRNVLTEEVNSNTKLTEESLLRNDIAIQRGFMKTDYDFEVAGQGDDDSGTTAITNIIKKTKDGKIELICANTGDSRCVAYVSGKTEPMSYDHKPTNALEKERIVKAEGYVEYGRVNGTLAVSRAFGDLPYKRCAKVPREAQAVTALPDIKRHTIPT
;
A
#
# COMPACT_ATOMS: atom_id res chain seq x y z
N MET A 1 0.56 14.91 -22.61
CA MET A 1 1.14 15.43 -21.36
C MET A 1 0.05 16.21 -20.67
N GLY A 2 -0.24 15.90 -19.40
CA GLY A 2 -1.28 16.59 -18.64
C GLY A 2 -0.95 18.07 -18.42
N GLN A 3 -1.92 18.82 -17.91
CA GLN A 3 -1.71 20.21 -17.51
C GLN A 3 -0.62 20.28 -16.42
N ILE A 4 0.32 21.19 -16.58
CA ILE A 4 1.40 21.47 -15.63
C ILE A 4 1.35 22.97 -15.27
N LEU A 5 1.79 23.30 -14.05
CA LEU A 5 1.94 24.69 -13.62
C LEU A 5 3.16 25.34 -14.30
N ASP A 6 3.11 26.65 -14.52
CA ASP A 6 4.26 27.42 -15.04
C ASP A 6 5.42 27.49 -14.05
N LYS A 7 5.13 27.39 -12.75
CA LYS A 7 6.09 27.35 -11.65
C LYS A 7 5.72 26.24 -10.67
N PRO A 8 6.71 25.54 -10.09
CA PRO A 8 6.40 24.50 -9.13
C PRO A 8 5.91 25.10 -7.79
N VAL A 9 4.97 24.42 -7.16
CA VAL A 9 4.68 24.61 -5.73
C VAL A 9 5.80 23.92 -4.94
N THR A 10 6.64 24.72 -4.28
CA THR A 10 7.82 24.24 -3.56
C THR A 10 7.61 24.11 -2.05
N GLU A 11 6.40 24.38 -1.56
CA GLU A 11 6.05 24.16 -0.16
C GLU A 11 6.23 22.69 0.21
N LYS A 12 6.84 22.45 1.37
CA LYS A 12 7.13 21.11 1.88
C LYS A 12 6.30 20.85 3.12
N HIS A 13 5.52 19.77 3.10
CA HIS A 13 4.88 19.23 4.29
C HIS A 13 5.79 18.14 4.86
N THR A 14 6.50 18.46 5.93
CA THR A 14 7.53 17.60 6.51
C THR A 14 7.14 17.16 7.91
N HIS A 15 7.25 15.87 8.17
CA HIS A 15 7.04 15.28 9.49
C HIS A 15 8.25 14.42 9.85
N ASN A 16 8.59 14.38 11.13
CA ASN A 16 9.61 13.49 11.66
C ASN A 16 9.24 13.11 13.09
N GLY A 17 9.90 12.07 13.59
CA GLY A 17 9.75 11.64 14.96
C GLY A 17 10.54 10.37 15.25
N GLU A 18 10.30 9.82 16.42
CA GLU A 18 10.99 8.63 16.91
C GLU A 18 10.07 7.78 17.78
N ASN A 19 10.48 6.54 17.98
CA ASN A 19 9.98 5.68 19.05
C ASN A 19 11.18 4.92 19.67
N ASN A 20 10.90 3.91 20.49
CA ASN A 20 11.94 3.16 21.21
C ASN A 20 12.94 2.39 20.30
N PHE A 21 12.69 2.27 19.00
CA PHE A 21 13.52 1.49 18.09
C PHE A 21 13.75 2.07 16.69
N LEU A 22 13.03 3.14 16.29
CA LEU A 22 13.23 3.80 15.01
C LEU A 22 13.22 5.32 15.13
N LEU A 23 13.91 5.94 14.18
CA LEU A 23 13.77 7.35 13.80
C LEU A 23 13.09 7.37 12.43
N TYR A 24 12.18 8.31 12.19
CA TYR A 24 11.50 8.44 10.91
C TYR A 24 11.40 9.90 10.47
N GLY A 25 11.31 10.10 9.16
CA GLY A 25 11.06 11.39 8.53
C GLY A 25 10.41 11.20 7.16
N CYS A 26 9.47 12.09 6.83
CA CYS A 26 8.84 12.17 5.52
C CYS A 26 8.70 13.63 5.09
N SER A 27 8.65 13.85 3.78
CA SER A 27 8.39 15.16 3.20
C SER A 27 7.61 14.96 1.90
N SER A 28 6.56 15.74 1.68
CA SER A 28 5.83 15.78 0.42
C SER A 28 5.83 17.19 -0.17
N MET A 29 5.73 17.28 -1.50
CA MET A 29 5.76 18.54 -2.26
C MET A 29 5.03 18.34 -3.58
N GLN A 30 4.06 19.20 -3.88
CA GLN A 30 3.24 19.10 -5.11
C GLN A 30 4.05 19.29 -6.40
N GLY A 31 5.04 20.19 -6.39
CA GLY A 31 5.87 20.46 -7.57
C GLY A 31 5.06 21.06 -8.72
N PHE A 32 5.27 20.55 -9.94
CA PHE A 32 4.67 21.09 -11.17
C PHE A 32 3.25 20.61 -11.45
N ARG A 33 2.71 19.66 -10.67
CA ARG A 33 1.34 19.16 -10.87
C ARG A 33 0.33 20.22 -10.44
N ILE A 34 -0.82 20.24 -11.10
CA ILE A 34 -1.92 21.17 -10.77
C ILE A 34 -2.63 20.82 -9.45
N SER A 35 -2.54 19.56 -9.02
CA SER A 35 -3.11 19.01 -7.79
C SER A 35 -2.08 18.15 -7.06
N MET A 36 -2.23 18.03 -5.73
CA MET A 36 -1.45 17.14 -4.89
C MET A 36 -2.24 15.84 -4.63
N GLU A 37 -1.97 14.83 -5.43
CA GLU A 37 -2.70 13.55 -5.41
C GLU A 37 -2.08 12.52 -4.45
N ASP A 38 -0.84 12.74 -3.98
CA ASP A 38 -0.20 11.79 -3.06
C ASP A 38 -0.78 11.89 -1.65
N ARG A 39 -0.74 10.75 -0.96
CA ARG A 39 -1.00 10.62 0.48
C ARG A 39 0.06 9.73 1.11
N HIS A 40 0.18 9.77 2.44
CA HIS A 40 1.09 8.90 3.17
C HIS A 40 0.61 8.66 4.60
N ASN A 41 1.05 7.56 5.22
CA ASN A 41 0.86 7.30 6.64
C ASN A 41 2.22 7.17 7.35
N PHE A 42 2.28 7.67 8.58
CA PHE A 42 3.36 7.43 9.53
C PHE A 42 2.75 7.11 10.89
N ILE A 43 2.61 5.83 11.19
CA ILE A 43 2.07 5.34 12.46
C ILE A 43 3.24 4.71 13.20
N ALA A 44 3.88 5.52 14.05
CA ALA A 44 5.04 5.08 14.84
C ALA A 44 4.71 3.94 15.81
N ASP A 45 3.44 3.80 16.19
CA ASP A 45 2.96 2.73 17.06
C ASP A 45 1.52 2.36 16.65
N ILE A 46 1.34 1.15 16.14
CA ILE A 46 0.02 0.64 15.70
C ILE A 46 -0.98 0.60 16.87
N THR A 47 -0.55 0.59 18.13
CA THR A 47 -1.48 0.69 19.29
C THR A 47 -2.31 1.97 19.26
N ARG A 48 -1.81 3.01 18.57
CA ARG A 48 -2.44 4.32 18.45
C ARG A 48 -3.38 4.43 17.25
N GLU A 49 -3.51 3.37 16.46
CA GLU A 49 -4.49 3.30 15.37
C GLU A 49 -5.90 3.33 15.97
N LYS A 50 -6.57 4.47 15.81
CA LYS A 50 -7.87 4.76 16.43
C LYS A 50 -8.94 3.82 15.93
N ASP A 51 -8.83 3.37 14.69
CA ASP A 51 -9.84 2.53 14.06
C ASP A 51 -9.46 1.04 13.99
N ALA A 52 -8.38 0.64 14.69
CA ALA A 52 -8.02 -0.77 14.79
C ALA A 52 -9.12 -1.60 15.48
N PRO A 53 -9.31 -2.88 15.08
CA PRO A 53 -10.22 -3.81 15.74
C PRO A 53 -9.97 -3.90 17.25
N VAL A 54 -11.03 -4.18 18.02
CA VAL A 54 -10.94 -4.24 19.49
C VAL A 54 -10.00 -5.35 19.95
N GLU A 55 -9.96 -6.47 19.23
CA GLU A 55 -9.08 -7.61 19.45
C GLU A 55 -7.62 -7.22 19.29
N ILE A 56 -7.30 -6.45 18.25
CA ILE A 56 -5.95 -5.93 17.99
C ILE A 56 -5.56 -4.95 19.10
N LYS A 57 -6.45 -4.02 19.47
CA LYS A 57 -6.20 -3.07 20.57
C LYS A 57 -5.95 -3.79 21.89
N ASN A 58 -6.76 -4.80 22.21
CA ASN A 58 -6.59 -5.60 23.42
C ASN A 58 -5.29 -6.39 23.39
N PHE A 59 -4.97 -7.02 22.25
CA PHE A 59 -3.70 -7.73 22.05
C PHE A 59 -2.51 -6.80 22.28
N LEU A 60 -2.49 -5.63 21.64
CA LEU A 60 -1.38 -4.68 21.75
C LEU A 60 -1.27 -4.07 23.16
N LYS A 61 -2.39 -3.80 23.84
CA LYS A 61 -2.39 -3.38 25.26
C LYS A 61 -1.79 -4.42 26.19
N SER A 62 -2.08 -5.70 25.94
CA SER A 62 -1.50 -6.81 26.71
C SER A 62 -0.04 -7.12 26.32
N ASN A 63 0.45 -6.58 25.21
CA ASN A 63 1.79 -6.79 24.69
C ASN A 63 2.45 -5.43 24.34
N PRO A 64 2.74 -4.56 25.32
CA PRO A 64 3.26 -3.21 25.06
C PRO A 64 4.62 -3.21 24.34
N GLU A 65 5.36 -4.33 24.43
CA GLU A 65 6.64 -4.55 23.73
C GLU A 65 6.48 -5.02 22.27
N SER A 66 5.26 -5.00 21.72
CA SER A 66 5.02 -5.45 20.33
C SER A 66 5.80 -4.63 19.31
N ASN A 67 6.16 -3.37 19.63
CA ASN A 67 7.08 -2.52 18.85
C ASN A 67 6.77 -2.55 17.34
N LEU A 68 5.51 -2.30 16.98
CA LEU A 68 5.02 -2.34 15.59
C LEU A 68 4.77 -0.91 15.08
N SER A 69 5.36 -0.59 13.93
CA SER A 69 5.15 0.67 13.23
C SER A 69 4.66 0.41 11.81
N TYR A 70 3.85 1.33 11.28
CA TYR A 70 3.30 1.27 9.93
C TYR A 70 3.62 2.55 9.16
N PHE A 71 4.14 2.39 7.94
CA PHE A 71 4.43 3.49 7.03
C PHE A 71 3.89 3.17 5.65
N ALA A 72 3.34 4.17 4.96
CA ALA A 72 2.85 3.97 3.61
C ALA A 72 2.97 5.23 2.77
N VAL A 73 3.10 5.03 1.46
CA VAL A 73 2.98 6.08 0.43
C VAL A 73 1.95 5.62 -0.59
N TYR A 74 1.10 6.56 -1.01
CA TYR A 74 0.09 6.38 -2.04
C TYR A 74 0.28 7.47 -3.08
N ASP A 75 0.54 7.08 -4.32
CA ASP A 75 0.65 7.98 -5.48
C ASP A 75 -0.69 7.95 -6.21
N GLY A 76 -1.46 9.03 -6.11
CA GLY A 76 -2.80 9.13 -6.69
C GLY A 76 -2.76 9.56 -8.15
N HIS A 77 -3.76 9.16 -8.93
CA HIS A 77 -3.92 9.60 -10.31
C HIS A 77 -5.40 9.72 -10.69
N SER A 78 -5.69 10.66 -11.60
CA SER A 78 -7.06 10.99 -12.03
C SER A 78 -7.96 11.48 -10.87
N GLY A 79 -7.37 12.16 -9.88
CA GLY A 79 -8.03 12.55 -8.63
C GLY A 79 -7.30 12.00 -7.40
N ASP A 80 -7.59 12.58 -6.24
CA ASP A 80 -6.99 12.20 -4.96
C ASP A 80 -7.91 11.38 -4.05
N SER A 81 -9.18 11.18 -4.44
CA SER A 81 -10.19 10.45 -3.66
C SER A 81 -9.73 9.05 -3.27
N CYS A 82 -9.17 8.27 -4.20
CA CYS A 82 -8.71 6.91 -3.92
C CYS A 82 -7.53 6.91 -2.92
N ALA A 83 -6.52 7.77 -3.14
CA ALA A 83 -5.37 7.91 -2.24
C ALA A 83 -5.80 8.37 -0.82
N ASP A 84 -6.72 9.33 -0.75
CA ASP A 84 -7.28 9.82 0.51
C ASP A 84 -8.05 8.72 1.24
N TYR A 85 -8.87 7.94 0.52
CA TYR A 85 -9.59 6.80 1.07
C TYR A 85 -8.65 5.74 1.64
N LEU A 86 -7.61 5.35 0.89
CA LEU A 86 -6.63 4.36 1.33
C LEU A 86 -5.93 4.80 2.61
N SER A 87 -5.50 6.07 2.66
CA SER A 87 -4.77 6.62 3.82
C SER A 87 -5.53 6.53 5.14
N LYS A 88 -6.86 6.34 5.08
CA LYS A 88 -7.76 6.23 6.24
C LYS A 88 -8.17 4.79 6.53
N ASN A 89 -8.18 3.90 5.52
CA ASN A 89 -8.88 2.62 5.62
C ASN A 89 -7.99 1.38 5.46
N ILE A 90 -6.89 1.46 4.72
CA ILE A 90 -6.14 0.25 4.32
C ILE A 90 -5.56 -0.50 5.52
N LEU A 91 -4.94 0.20 6.48
CA LEU A 91 -4.38 -0.43 7.68
C LEU A 91 -5.48 -1.09 8.51
N ARG A 92 -6.60 -0.39 8.73
CA ARG A 92 -7.75 -0.93 9.46
C ARG A 92 -8.27 -2.23 8.82
N ASN A 93 -8.42 -2.23 7.49
CA ASN A 93 -8.91 -3.40 6.77
C ASN A 93 -7.92 -4.58 6.84
N VAL A 94 -6.61 -4.34 6.72
CA VAL A 94 -5.59 -5.38 6.94
C VAL A 94 -5.66 -5.95 8.35
N LEU A 95 -5.75 -5.09 9.37
CA LEU A 95 -5.86 -5.52 10.77
C LEU A 95 -7.18 -6.27 11.05
N THR A 96 -8.26 -5.93 10.35
CA THR A 96 -9.55 -6.63 10.46
C THR A 96 -9.47 -8.03 9.84
N GLU A 97 -8.84 -8.15 8.68
CA GLU A 97 -8.62 -9.45 8.04
C GLU A 97 -7.65 -10.34 8.81
N GLU A 98 -6.74 -9.74 9.58
CA GLU A 98 -5.88 -10.46 10.52
C GLU A 98 -6.68 -11.11 11.66
N VAL A 99 -7.67 -10.40 12.20
CA VAL A 99 -8.61 -10.95 13.19
C VAL A 99 -9.46 -12.04 12.55
N ASN A 100 -10.02 -11.80 11.36
CA ASN A 100 -10.89 -12.76 10.68
C ASN A 100 -10.18 -14.06 10.27
N SER A 101 -8.87 -13.99 10.01
CA SER A 101 -8.09 -15.14 9.53
C SER A 101 -7.50 -15.99 10.65
N ASN A 102 -7.58 -15.56 11.92
CA ASN A 102 -6.94 -16.24 13.03
C ASN A 102 -7.92 -16.53 14.17
N THR A 103 -7.87 -17.77 14.68
CA THR A 103 -8.59 -18.13 15.91
C THR A 103 -7.96 -17.53 17.16
N LYS A 104 -6.68 -17.15 17.10
CA LYS A 104 -5.94 -16.48 18.16
C LYS A 104 -4.89 -15.54 17.58
N LEU A 105 -4.95 -14.27 17.97
CA LEU A 105 -3.93 -13.28 17.62
C LEU A 105 -2.60 -13.58 18.31
N THR A 106 -1.52 -13.53 17.53
CA THR A 106 -0.16 -13.63 18.05
C THR A 106 0.71 -12.56 17.41
N GLU A 107 1.84 -12.27 18.04
CA GLU A 107 2.87 -11.40 17.44
C GLU A 107 3.36 -11.95 16.10
N GLU A 108 3.37 -13.28 15.94
CA GLU A 108 3.76 -13.95 14.69
C GLU A 108 2.66 -13.84 13.62
N SER A 109 1.39 -14.02 13.98
CA SER A 109 0.28 -13.93 13.02
C SER A 109 0.21 -12.53 12.40
N LEU A 110 0.31 -11.48 13.23
CA LEU A 110 0.34 -10.07 12.80
C LEU A 110 1.43 -9.78 11.78
N LEU A 111 2.54 -10.52 11.88
CA LEU A 111 3.64 -10.38 10.96
C LEU A 111 3.44 -11.26 9.75
N ARG A 112 3.21 -12.57 9.92
CA ARG A 112 3.42 -13.62 8.92
C ARG A 112 2.19 -13.92 8.05
N ASN A 113 1.05 -13.30 8.31
CA ASN A 113 -0.18 -13.59 7.58
C ASN A 113 -0.32 -12.80 6.26
N ASP A 114 0.29 -13.31 5.19
CA ASP A 114 0.17 -12.73 3.84
C ASP A 114 -1.29 -12.70 3.36
N ILE A 115 -2.11 -13.67 3.76
CA ILE A 115 -3.52 -13.75 3.37
C ILE A 115 -4.31 -12.56 3.93
N ALA A 116 -4.06 -12.17 5.19
CA ALA A 116 -4.72 -10.99 5.78
C ALA A 116 -4.32 -9.69 5.06
N ILE A 117 -3.05 -9.54 4.68
CA ILE A 117 -2.58 -8.38 3.92
C ILE A 117 -3.27 -8.34 2.54
N GLN A 118 -3.25 -9.45 1.80
CA GLN A 118 -3.90 -9.54 0.49
C GLN A 118 -5.41 -9.28 0.58
N ARG A 119 -6.11 -9.90 1.53
CA ARG A 119 -7.54 -9.67 1.75
C ARG A 119 -7.82 -8.24 2.17
N GLY A 120 -7.01 -7.64 3.03
CA GLY A 120 -7.15 -6.25 3.44
C GLY A 120 -7.02 -5.27 2.28
N PHE A 121 -6.08 -5.52 1.36
CA PHE A 121 -5.93 -4.75 0.12
C PHE A 121 -7.16 -4.92 -0.79
N MET A 122 -7.56 -6.16 -1.09
CA MET A 122 -8.72 -6.43 -1.94
C MET A 122 -10.04 -5.90 -1.35
N LYS A 123 -10.19 -5.98 -0.02
CA LYS A 123 -11.33 -5.42 0.71
C LYS A 123 -11.36 -3.90 0.62
N THR A 124 -10.22 -3.23 0.81
CA THR A 124 -10.14 -1.76 0.72
C THR A 124 -10.49 -1.26 -0.67
N ASP A 125 -10.06 -1.98 -1.72
CA ASP A 125 -10.42 -1.68 -3.10
C ASP A 125 -11.93 -1.81 -3.34
N TYR A 126 -12.54 -2.89 -2.82
CA TYR A 126 -13.99 -3.09 -2.90
C TYR A 126 -14.76 -2.04 -2.10
N ASP A 127 -14.34 -1.73 -0.87
CA ASP A 127 -15.02 -0.74 -0.04
C ASP A 127 -14.96 0.67 -0.67
N PHE A 128 -13.85 1.01 -1.34
CA PHE A 128 -13.73 2.26 -2.11
C PHE A 128 -14.73 2.31 -3.26
N GLU A 129 -14.83 1.25 -4.06
CA GLU A 129 -15.82 1.14 -5.16
C GLU A 129 -17.25 1.37 -4.64
N VAL A 130 -17.61 0.71 -3.52
CA VAL A 130 -18.93 0.86 -2.90
C VAL A 130 -19.15 2.28 -2.36
N ALA A 131 -18.15 2.87 -1.71
CA ALA A 131 -18.24 4.21 -1.15
C ALA A 131 -18.40 5.30 -2.24
N GLY A 132 -17.73 5.14 -3.37
CA GLY A 132 -17.83 6.02 -4.53
C GLY A 132 -19.02 5.73 -5.46
N GLN A 133 -19.90 4.80 -5.09
CA GLN A 133 -21.03 4.33 -5.93
C GLN A 133 -20.60 3.82 -7.32
N GLY A 134 -19.33 3.48 -7.51
CA GLY A 134 -18.77 3.03 -8.78
C GLY A 134 -18.48 4.13 -9.82
N ASP A 135 -18.63 5.41 -9.45
CA ASP A 135 -18.51 6.56 -10.36
C ASP A 135 -17.17 7.30 -10.25
N ASP A 136 -16.35 6.97 -9.24
CA ASP A 136 -15.03 7.58 -9.06
C ASP A 136 -13.97 6.83 -9.89
N ASP A 137 -13.40 7.53 -10.89
CA ASP A 137 -12.37 7.02 -11.79
C ASP A 137 -10.93 7.23 -11.26
N SER A 138 -10.76 7.82 -10.06
CA SER A 138 -9.44 7.96 -9.47
C SER A 138 -8.85 6.60 -9.11
N GLY A 139 -7.52 6.52 -9.19
CA GLY A 139 -6.78 5.36 -8.75
C GLY A 139 -5.56 5.78 -7.94
N THR A 140 -4.92 4.81 -7.32
CA THR A 140 -3.69 5.07 -6.58
C THR A 140 -2.82 3.82 -6.46
N THR A 141 -1.51 4.04 -6.46
CA THR A 141 -0.55 3.02 -6.01
C THR A 141 -0.53 2.94 -4.49
N ALA A 142 -0.01 1.85 -3.94
CA ALA A 142 0.25 1.74 -2.52
C ALA A 142 1.54 0.95 -2.28
N ILE A 143 2.45 1.56 -1.52
CA ILE A 143 3.59 0.86 -0.92
C ILE A 143 3.44 0.97 0.59
N THR A 144 3.18 -0.15 1.25
CA THR A 144 2.97 -0.20 2.71
C THR A 144 4.06 -1.01 3.38
N ASN A 145 4.46 -0.60 4.58
CA ASN A 145 5.54 -1.20 5.34
C ASN A 145 5.13 -1.37 6.80
N ILE A 146 5.16 -2.60 7.30
CA ILE A 146 5.10 -2.90 8.74
C ILE A 146 6.52 -3.19 9.20
N ILE A 147 6.97 -2.48 10.22
CA ILE A 147 8.29 -2.64 10.82
C ILE A 147 8.12 -3.06 12.27
N LYS A 148 8.84 -4.11 12.68
CA LYS A 148 8.84 -4.60 14.05
C LYS A 148 10.24 -4.79 14.59
N LYS A 149 10.47 -4.40 15.85
CA LYS A 149 11.59 -4.90 16.64
C LYS A 149 11.19 -6.15 17.44
N THR A 150 11.84 -7.27 17.20
CA THR A 150 11.59 -8.52 17.91
C THR A 150 12.27 -8.54 19.28
N LYS A 151 11.85 -9.46 20.15
CA LYS A 151 12.39 -9.59 21.52
C LYS A 151 13.88 -9.95 21.55
N ASP A 152 14.37 -10.65 20.53
CA ASP A 152 15.80 -10.96 20.33
C ASP A 152 16.55 -9.84 19.60
N GLY A 153 15.93 -8.67 19.42
CA GLY A 153 16.57 -7.44 18.94
C GLY A 153 16.41 -7.18 17.44
N LYS A 154 16.15 -8.22 16.62
CA LYS A 154 16.08 -8.11 15.15
C LYS A 154 15.00 -7.15 14.68
N ILE A 155 15.19 -6.59 13.49
CA ILE A 155 14.17 -5.79 12.81
C ILE A 155 13.52 -6.63 11.71
N GLU A 156 12.21 -6.86 11.81
CA GLU A 156 11.43 -7.46 10.73
C GLU A 156 10.73 -6.36 9.93
N LEU A 157 10.91 -6.39 8.61
CA LEU A 157 10.28 -5.51 7.65
C LEU A 157 9.36 -6.33 6.75
N ILE A 158 8.12 -5.87 6.61
CA ILE A 158 7.12 -6.46 5.73
C ILE A 158 6.69 -5.36 4.78
N CYS A 159 7.03 -5.52 3.51
CA CYS A 159 6.70 -4.59 2.46
C CYS A 159 5.61 -5.19 1.56
N ALA A 160 4.50 -4.49 1.39
CA ALA A 160 3.43 -4.86 0.46
C ALA A 160 3.28 -3.78 -0.59
N ASN A 161 3.46 -4.14 -1.87
CA ASN A 161 3.45 -3.23 -3.01
C ASN A 161 2.30 -3.52 -3.98
N THR A 162 1.61 -2.47 -4.39
CA THR A 162 0.60 -2.45 -5.46
C THR A 162 0.86 -1.20 -6.30
N GLY A 163 1.40 -1.36 -7.50
CA GLY A 163 1.76 -0.25 -8.40
C GLY A 163 3.26 -0.02 -8.53
N ASP A 164 3.66 1.20 -8.90
CA ASP A 164 5.03 1.58 -9.24
C ASP A 164 5.69 2.58 -8.27
N SER A 165 5.05 2.83 -7.12
CA SER A 165 5.76 3.26 -5.92
C SER A 165 6.79 2.20 -5.50
N ARG A 166 7.84 2.61 -4.76
CA ARG A 166 8.98 1.73 -4.47
C ARG A 166 9.48 1.82 -3.03
N CYS A 167 9.77 0.66 -2.44
CA CYS A 167 10.49 0.54 -1.18
C CYS A 167 11.87 -0.08 -1.39
N VAL A 168 12.85 0.48 -0.70
CA VAL A 168 14.25 0.03 -0.72
C VAL A 168 14.78 0.03 0.71
N ALA A 169 15.43 -1.06 1.10
CA ALA A 169 16.15 -1.14 2.37
C ALA A 169 17.66 -0.93 2.12
N TYR A 170 18.34 -0.32 3.08
CA TYR A 170 19.80 -0.22 3.07
C TYR A 170 20.37 -0.86 4.33
N VAL A 171 21.04 -2.00 4.17
CA VAL A 171 21.45 -2.88 5.26
C VAL A 171 22.92 -3.25 5.08
N SER A 172 23.73 -3.00 6.11
CA SER A 172 25.16 -3.38 6.14
C SER A 172 25.95 -2.97 4.89
N GLY A 173 25.72 -1.74 4.39
CA GLY A 173 26.41 -1.22 3.22
C GLY A 173 25.83 -1.65 1.87
N LYS A 174 24.69 -2.35 1.85
CA LYS A 174 24.05 -2.87 0.64
C LYS A 174 22.62 -2.35 0.49
N THR A 175 22.25 -2.06 -0.74
CA THR A 175 20.89 -1.69 -1.11
C THR A 175 20.11 -2.95 -1.49
N GLU A 176 18.98 -3.18 -0.83
CA GLU A 176 18.10 -4.31 -1.05
C GLU A 176 16.72 -3.84 -1.53
N PRO A 177 16.26 -4.25 -2.73
CA PRO A 177 14.94 -3.87 -3.20
C PRO A 177 13.87 -4.56 -2.35
N MET A 178 13.00 -3.80 -1.69
CA MET A 178 11.89 -4.36 -0.90
C MET A 178 10.61 -4.51 -1.72
N SER A 179 10.52 -3.86 -2.87
CA SER A 179 9.45 -4.06 -3.86
C SER A 179 9.99 -4.04 -5.29
N TYR A 180 9.15 -4.50 -6.22
CA TYR A 180 9.35 -4.34 -7.65
C TYR A 180 8.15 -3.60 -8.24
N ASP A 181 8.39 -2.67 -9.15
CA ASP A 181 7.33 -1.88 -9.78
C ASP A 181 6.45 -2.76 -10.66
N HIS A 182 5.15 -2.55 -10.55
CA HIS A 182 4.15 -3.21 -11.37
C HIS A 182 3.88 -2.41 -12.65
N LYS A 183 4.64 -2.73 -13.69
CA LYS A 183 4.50 -2.12 -15.02
C LYS A 183 3.71 -3.03 -15.96
N PRO A 184 2.84 -2.50 -16.83
CA PRO A 184 2.10 -3.30 -17.83
C PRO A 184 3.00 -4.13 -18.75
N THR A 185 4.25 -3.74 -18.93
CA THR A 185 5.24 -4.47 -19.74
C THR A 185 5.86 -5.68 -19.05
N ASN A 186 5.71 -5.84 -17.73
CA ASN A 186 6.22 -6.99 -17.00
C ASN A 186 5.48 -8.26 -17.46
N ALA A 187 6.20 -9.37 -17.62
CA ALA A 187 5.65 -10.57 -18.26
C ALA A 187 4.36 -11.10 -17.58
N LEU A 188 4.36 -11.24 -16.26
CA LEU A 188 3.20 -11.73 -15.49
C LEU A 188 2.04 -10.72 -15.49
N GLU A 189 2.35 -9.43 -15.47
CA GLU A 189 1.35 -8.36 -15.52
C GLU A 189 0.66 -8.32 -16.89
N LYS A 190 1.44 -8.39 -17.97
CA LYS A 190 0.93 -8.46 -19.34
C LYS A 190 0.07 -9.69 -19.55
N GLU A 191 0.49 -10.85 -19.03
CA GLU A 191 -0.29 -12.08 -19.10
C GLU A 191 -1.65 -11.93 -18.40
N ARG A 192 -1.68 -11.36 -17.18
CA ARG A 192 -2.92 -11.08 -16.45
C ARG A 192 -3.82 -10.11 -17.24
N ILE A 193 -3.26 -9.02 -17.76
CA ILE A 193 -3.98 -8.03 -18.56
C ILE A 193 -4.67 -8.67 -19.77
N VAL A 194 -3.96 -9.52 -20.52
CA VAL A 194 -4.52 -10.20 -21.70
C VAL A 194 -5.59 -11.23 -21.31
N LYS A 195 -5.41 -11.97 -20.20
CA LYS A 195 -6.44 -12.90 -19.68
C LYS A 195 -7.71 -12.18 -19.26
N ALA A 196 -7.61 -10.94 -18.77
CA ALA A 196 -8.73 -10.07 -18.45
C ALA A 196 -9.31 -9.32 -19.66
N GLU A 197 -9.01 -9.77 -20.88
CA GLU A 197 -9.47 -9.17 -22.15
C GLU A 197 -8.98 -7.73 -22.41
N GLY A 198 -7.97 -7.27 -21.66
CA GLY A 198 -7.24 -6.04 -21.94
C GLY A 198 -6.07 -6.27 -22.89
N TYR A 199 -5.37 -5.19 -23.21
CA TYR A 199 -4.14 -5.22 -24.01
C TYR A 199 -3.10 -4.26 -23.47
N VAL A 200 -1.84 -4.43 -23.90
CA VAL A 200 -0.74 -3.52 -23.55
C VAL A 200 -0.24 -2.84 -24.82
N GLU A 201 -0.38 -1.52 -24.87
CA GLU A 201 0.04 -0.69 -26.00
C GLU A 201 0.82 0.51 -25.47
N TYR A 202 1.95 0.86 -26.10
CA TYR A 202 2.86 1.93 -25.65
C TYR A 202 3.27 1.82 -24.17
N GLY A 203 3.36 0.59 -23.65
CA GLY A 203 3.67 0.30 -22.25
C GLY A 203 2.53 0.60 -21.27
N ARG A 204 1.30 0.75 -21.74
CA ARG A 204 0.11 1.11 -20.96
C ARG A 204 -1.01 0.09 -21.11
N VAL A 205 -1.79 -0.13 -20.05
CA VAL A 205 -3.02 -0.94 -20.09
C VAL A 205 -4.04 -0.21 -20.96
N ASN A 206 -4.54 -0.90 -22.00
CA ASN A 206 -5.45 -0.38 -23.00
C ASN A 206 -4.99 0.97 -23.59
N GLY A 207 -3.67 1.11 -23.80
CA GLY A 207 -3.04 2.33 -24.33
C GLY A 207 -3.04 3.53 -23.39
N THR A 208 -3.62 3.43 -22.19
CA THR A 208 -3.94 4.58 -21.34
C THR A 208 -3.22 4.54 -19.98
N LEU A 209 -3.42 3.50 -19.16
CA LEU A 209 -2.91 3.48 -17.79
C LEU A 209 -1.47 2.95 -17.71
N ALA A 210 -0.55 3.70 -17.08
CA ALA A 210 0.88 3.36 -17.02
C ALA A 210 1.26 2.34 -15.92
N VAL A 211 0.33 2.03 -15.02
CA VAL A 211 0.49 1.05 -13.94
C VAL A 211 -0.36 -0.18 -14.24
N SER A 212 0.14 -1.36 -13.87
CA SER A 212 -0.64 -2.60 -13.99
C SER A 212 -1.35 -2.98 -12.69
N ARG A 213 -0.96 -2.40 -11.55
CA ARG A 213 -1.61 -2.63 -10.27
C ARG A 213 -1.92 -1.30 -9.61
N ALA A 214 -3.12 -1.17 -9.08
CA ALA A 214 -3.61 0.02 -8.40
C ALA A 214 -4.92 -0.29 -7.68
N PHE A 215 -5.21 0.53 -6.67
CA PHE A 215 -6.55 0.66 -6.11
C PHE A 215 -7.38 1.62 -6.96
N GLY A 216 -8.71 1.50 -6.92
CA GLY A 216 -9.57 2.31 -7.79
C GLY A 216 -9.48 1.85 -9.24
N ASP A 217 -9.37 2.77 -10.20
CA ASP A 217 -9.25 2.42 -11.64
C ASP A 217 -10.36 1.45 -12.11
N LEU A 218 -11.59 1.68 -11.64
CA LEU A 218 -12.72 0.76 -11.79
C LEU A 218 -13.00 0.34 -13.24
N PRO A 219 -12.84 1.20 -14.27
CA PRO A 219 -13.01 0.78 -15.67
C PRO A 219 -12.15 -0.42 -16.09
N TYR A 220 -11.00 -0.65 -15.42
CA TYR A 220 -10.08 -1.74 -15.71
C TYR A 220 -10.35 -3.02 -14.89
N LYS A 221 -11.45 -3.04 -14.11
CA LYS A 221 -11.81 -4.09 -13.14
C LYS A 221 -13.16 -4.76 -13.43
N ARG A 222 -13.66 -4.66 -14.67
CA ARG A 222 -15.02 -5.09 -15.06
C ARG A 222 -15.06 -6.35 -15.94
N CYS A 223 -13.96 -7.08 -16.10
CA CYS A 223 -13.97 -8.31 -16.90
C CYS A 223 -14.71 -9.44 -16.16
N ALA A 224 -15.85 -9.88 -16.69
CA ALA A 224 -16.68 -10.91 -16.06
C ALA A 224 -16.06 -12.34 -16.06
N LYS A 225 -14.99 -12.56 -16.83
CA LYS A 225 -14.36 -13.89 -16.98
C LYS A 225 -13.31 -14.20 -15.91
N VAL A 226 -12.89 -13.21 -15.15
CA VAL A 226 -11.81 -13.33 -14.17
C VAL A 226 -12.24 -12.73 -12.83
N PRO A 227 -11.76 -13.27 -11.69
CA PRO A 227 -12.04 -12.69 -10.38
C PRO A 227 -11.31 -11.35 -10.19
N ARG A 228 -11.61 -10.62 -9.11
CA ARG A 228 -11.09 -9.26 -8.85
C ARG A 228 -9.55 -9.19 -8.84
N GLU A 229 -8.91 -10.19 -8.27
CA GLU A 229 -7.45 -10.32 -8.21
C GLU A 229 -6.80 -10.55 -9.58
N ALA A 230 -7.57 -10.99 -10.57
CA ALA A 230 -7.09 -11.32 -11.91
C ALA A 230 -7.55 -10.32 -12.99
N GLN A 231 -8.16 -9.20 -12.59
CA GLN A 231 -8.54 -8.10 -13.49
C GLN A 231 -7.32 -7.47 -14.18
N ALA A 232 -7.55 -6.69 -15.24
CA ALA A 232 -6.47 -6.05 -16.00
C ALA A 232 -5.61 -5.14 -15.10
N VAL A 233 -6.27 -4.41 -14.21
CA VAL A 233 -5.64 -3.71 -13.08
C VAL A 233 -6.12 -4.37 -11.79
N THR A 234 -5.22 -4.64 -10.85
CA THR A 234 -5.58 -5.28 -9.57
C THR A 234 -4.97 -4.56 -8.38
N ALA A 235 -5.67 -4.59 -7.25
CA ALA A 235 -5.16 -4.12 -5.96
C ALA A 235 -4.30 -5.17 -5.24
N LEU A 236 -4.22 -6.41 -5.74
CA LEU A 236 -3.50 -7.50 -5.08
C LEU A 236 -2.00 -7.15 -4.93
N PRO A 237 -1.46 -7.14 -3.70
CA PRO A 237 -0.07 -6.78 -3.48
C PRO A 237 0.89 -7.94 -3.69
N ASP A 238 2.10 -7.61 -4.14
CA ASP A 238 3.28 -8.44 -3.89
C ASP A 238 3.80 -8.14 -2.48
N ILE A 239 4.14 -9.18 -1.72
CA ILE A 239 4.62 -9.06 -0.34
C ILE A 239 6.05 -9.58 -0.25
N LYS A 240 6.95 -8.75 0.30
CA LYS A 240 8.34 -9.13 0.59
C LYS A 240 8.65 -8.92 2.07
N ARG A 241 9.37 -9.88 2.64
CA ARG A 241 9.78 -9.91 4.04
C ARG A 241 11.29 -9.86 4.11
N HIS A 242 11.80 -9.10 5.06
CA HIS A 242 13.23 -9.02 5.32
C HIS A 242 13.47 -8.92 6.82
N THR A 243 14.48 -9.65 7.30
CA THR A 243 14.87 -9.63 8.71
C THR A 243 16.29 -9.10 8.79
N ILE A 244 16.45 -7.94 9.41
CA ILE A 244 17.74 -7.31 9.65
C ILE A 244 18.27 -7.81 11.00
N PRO A 245 19.42 -8.49 11.03
CA PRO A 245 20.08 -8.82 12.28
C PRO A 245 20.59 -7.54 12.95
N THR A 246 20.46 -7.45 14.28
CA THR A 246 21.14 -6.44 15.10
C THR A 246 22.57 -6.80 15.37
#